data_AF-A0A967I4M2-F1
#
_entry.id   AF-A0A967I4M2-F1
#
_cell.length_a   1.000
_cell.length_b   1.000
_cell.length_c   1.000
_cell.angle_alpha   90.00
_cell.angle_beta   90.00
_cell.angle_gamma   90.00
#
_symmetry.space_group_name_H-M   'P 1'
#
loop_
_entity.id
_entity.type
_entity.pdbx_description
1 polymer ?
#
loop_
_entity_poly.entity_id
_entity_poly.type
_entity_poly.pdbx_seq_one_letter_code
_entity_poly.pdbx_strand_id
1 'polypeptide(L)'
;ADFSVHSFQDLGITGWLVFFMFVFIALFLWFFLTRIREIPVSDKGAEFSYFSREFGFIGAMIILCLSAVITGVGTSAPLITRVLEKASKVSTDFYVDTNMPLALMMVLMLSFVPLLAWGKNDFAKLSRKLIWALVGALVSGAITLYHGYPGIAVLVLAVFAGAAVGMNLHLAITLIRKKFTMSAGAIAHLGVG
;
A
#
# COMPACT_ATOMS: atom_id res chain seq x y z
N ALA A 1 0.04 26.64 -18.08
CA ALA A 1 -0.26 26.07 -16.76
C ALA A 1 0.68 26.72 -15.78
N ASP A 2 0.20 27.70 -15.02
CA ASP A 2 0.93 28.27 -13.89
C ASP A 2 0.95 27.21 -12.79
N PHE A 3 2.10 26.56 -12.62
CA PHE A 3 2.30 25.64 -11.52
C PHE A 3 2.63 26.45 -10.27
N SER A 4 1.98 26.10 -9.15
CA SER A 4 2.13 26.70 -7.81
C SER A 4 3.58 26.86 -7.33
N VAL A 5 4.55 26.21 -7.97
CA VAL A 5 5.97 26.33 -7.65
C VAL A 5 6.61 27.65 -8.09
N HIS A 6 6.09 28.32 -9.14
CA HIS A 6 6.63 29.63 -9.56
C HIS A 6 6.17 30.76 -8.65
N SER A 7 4.94 30.71 -8.13
CA SER A 7 4.47 31.72 -7.17
C SER A 7 5.30 31.75 -5.87
N PHE A 8 5.80 30.61 -5.38
CA PHE A 8 6.69 30.62 -4.20
C PHE A 8 8.08 31.21 -4.45
N GLN A 9 8.59 31.12 -5.69
CA GLN A 9 9.85 31.75 -6.07
C GLN A 9 9.66 33.26 -6.29
N ASP A 10 8.53 33.67 -6.88
CA ASP A 10 8.22 35.07 -7.18
C ASP A 10 7.84 35.89 -5.93
N LEU A 11 7.31 35.25 -4.88
CA LEU A 11 6.93 35.93 -3.63
C LEU A 11 8.12 36.24 -2.69
N GLY A 12 9.34 35.76 -2.97
CA GLY A 12 10.51 35.95 -2.10
C GLY A 12 10.44 35.25 -0.73
N ILE A 13 9.45 34.36 -0.52
CA ILE A 13 9.19 33.65 0.76
C ILE A 13 10.04 32.38 0.89
N THR A 14 10.86 32.03 -0.11
CA THR A 14 11.66 30.81 -0.13
C THR A 14 12.51 30.59 1.14
N GLY A 15 13.04 31.65 1.75
CA GLY A 15 13.77 31.57 3.01
C GLY A 15 12.92 31.06 4.19
N TRP A 16 11.68 31.56 4.32
CA TRP A 16 10.74 31.08 5.33
C TRP A 16 10.31 29.63 5.09
N LEU A 17 10.10 29.25 3.83
CA LEU A 17 9.77 27.87 3.47
C LEU A 17 10.87 26.90 3.89
N VAL A 18 12.13 27.21 3.56
CA VAL A 18 13.29 26.38 3.94
C VAL A 18 13.45 26.34 5.45
N PHE A 19 13.25 27.47 6.14
CA PHE A 19 13.27 27.51 7.60
C PHE A 19 12.21 26.60 8.22
N PHE A 20 10.94 26.69 7.78
CA PHE A 20 9.87 25.82 8.28
C PHE A 20 10.16 24.35 8.00
N MET A 21 10.66 24.01 6.81
CA MET A 21 11.05 22.65 6.46
C MET A 21 12.11 22.11 7.45
N PHE A 22 13.14 22.92 7.76
CA PHE A 22 14.16 22.53 8.72
C PHE A 22 13.60 22.37 10.14
N VAL A 23 12.72 23.27 10.59
CA VAL A 23 12.06 23.17 11.90
C VAL A 23 11.25 21.86 12.02
N PHE A 24 10.44 21.53 11.02
CA PHE A 24 9.65 20.29 11.05
C PHE A 24 10.52 19.03 11.00
N ILE A 25 11.60 19.03 10.21
CA ILE A 25 12.57 17.93 10.20
C ILE A 25 13.24 17.79 11.57
N ALA A 26 13.66 18.90 12.18
CA ALA A 26 14.30 18.89 13.51
C ALA A 26 13.34 18.40 14.60
N LEU A 27 12.08 18.85 14.58
CA LEU A 27 11.03 18.39 15.49
C LEU A 27 10.78 16.88 15.32
N PHE A 28 10.62 16.42 14.08
CA PHE A 28 10.47 14.99 13.77
C PHE A 28 11.64 14.18 14.34
N LEU A 29 12.88 14.59 14.05
CA LEU A 29 14.08 13.89 14.53
C LEU A 29 14.19 13.92 16.05
N TRP A 30 13.87 15.05 16.69
CA TRP A 30 13.88 15.18 18.14
C TRP A 30 12.88 14.22 18.80
N PHE A 31 11.63 14.21 18.35
CA PHE A 31 10.63 13.26 18.85
C PHE A 31 11.01 11.81 18.57
N PHE A 32 11.47 11.52 17.34
CA PHE A 32 11.88 10.17 16.95
C PHE A 32 13.02 9.66 17.83
N LEU A 33 14.12 10.41 17.97
CA LEU A 33 15.29 9.98 18.74
C LEU A 33 15.04 9.92 20.26
N THR A 34 14.22 10.81 20.80
CA THR A 34 13.88 10.81 22.24
C THR A 34 12.93 9.67 22.61
N ARG A 35 12.00 9.31 21.73
CA ARG A 35 10.95 8.32 22.00
C ARG A 35 11.22 6.93 21.42
N ILE A 36 12.26 6.75 20.60
CA ILE A 36 12.58 5.44 20.01
C ILE A 36 12.78 4.34 21.07
N ARG A 37 13.28 4.71 22.25
CA ARG A 37 13.51 3.76 23.36
C ARG A 37 12.24 3.39 24.12
N GLU A 38 11.16 4.15 23.94
CA GLU A 38 9.85 3.87 24.56
C GLU A 38 9.03 2.88 23.74
N ILE A 39 9.48 2.51 22.53
CA ILE A 39 8.81 1.53 21.69
C ILE A 39 8.91 0.17 22.41
N PRO A 40 7.78 -0.41 22.87
CA PRO A 40 7.81 -1.68 23.58
C PRO A 40 8.34 -2.75 22.62
N VAL A 41 9.47 -3.35 22.98
CA VAL A 41 10.00 -4.48 22.24
C VAL A 41 9.19 -5.70 22.70
N SER A 42 8.47 -6.33 21.78
CA SER A 42 7.73 -7.56 22.09
C SER A 42 8.72 -8.62 22.60
N ASP A 43 8.45 -9.15 23.80
CA ASP A 43 9.31 -10.15 24.41
C ASP A 43 9.39 -11.40 23.55
N LYS A 44 10.62 -11.83 23.32
CA LYS A 44 11.00 -12.99 22.51
C LYS A 44 10.28 -14.24 23.04
N GLY A 45 9.35 -14.80 22.26
CA GLY A 45 8.69 -16.07 22.61
C GLY A 45 7.47 -16.46 21.76
N ALA A 46 6.95 -15.58 20.91
CA ALA A 46 5.90 -15.98 19.97
C ALA A 46 6.53 -16.82 18.85
N GLU A 47 6.14 -18.09 18.73
CA GLU A 47 6.42 -18.89 17.54
C GLU A 47 5.87 -18.13 16.32
N PHE A 48 6.74 -17.45 15.58
CA PHE A 48 6.37 -16.73 14.37
C PHE A 48 5.96 -17.74 13.30
N SER A 49 4.67 -18.02 13.23
CA SER A 49 4.11 -18.76 12.11
C SER A 49 4.21 -17.90 10.87
N TYR A 50 4.93 -18.37 9.84
CA TYR A 50 4.97 -17.72 8.52
C TYR A 50 3.57 -17.59 7.90
N PHE A 51 2.63 -18.46 8.30
CA PHE A 51 1.23 -18.41 7.88
C PHE A 51 0.37 -17.79 8.99
N SER A 52 0.59 -16.50 9.24
CA SER A 52 -0.08 -15.71 10.28
C SER A 52 -0.45 -14.32 9.76
N ARG A 53 -1.41 -13.68 10.43
CA ARG A 53 -1.83 -12.31 10.09
C ARG A 53 -0.70 -11.31 10.32
N GLU A 54 0.10 -11.53 11.37
CA GLU A 54 1.26 -10.75 11.78
C GLU A 54 2.30 -10.70 10.65
N PHE A 55 2.68 -11.87 10.13
CA PHE A 55 3.63 -11.97 9.04
C PHE A 55 3.10 -11.29 7.77
N GLY A 56 1.80 -11.47 7.48
CA GLY A 56 1.12 -10.79 6.38
C GLY A 56 1.19 -9.26 6.49
N PHE A 57 0.95 -8.69 7.67
CA PHE A 57 1.06 -7.24 7.86
C PHE A 57 2.49 -6.74 7.72
N ILE A 58 3.48 -7.47 8.24
CA ILE A 58 4.90 -7.12 8.06
C ILE A 58 5.26 -7.08 6.58
N GLY A 59 4.87 -8.10 5.81
CA GLY A 59 5.12 -8.13 4.36
C GLY A 59 4.44 -6.97 3.63
N ALA A 60 3.17 -6.67 3.95
CA ALA A 60 2.45 -5.54 3.36
C ALA A 60 3.12 -4.19 3.68
N MET A 61 3.56 -3.99 4.92
CA MET A 61 4.30 -2.79 5.32
C MET A 61 5.63 -2.65 4.57
N ILE A 62 6.39 -3.74 4.42
CA ILE A 62 7.64 -3.74 3.65
C ILE A 62 7.40 -3.32 2.20
N ILE A 63 6.36 -3.85 1.55
CA ILE A 63 6.04 -3.51 0.16
C ILE A 63 5.66 -2.03 0.04
N LEU A 64 4.84 -1.51 0.97
CA LEU A 64 4.49 -0.08 1.00
C LEU A 64 5.71 0.81 1.24
N CYS A 65 6.59 0.45 2.17
CA CYS A 65 7.84 1.18 2.39
C CYS A 65 8.72 1.18 1.15
N LEU A 66 8.83 0.05 0.45
CA LEU A 66 9.61 -0.04 -0.79
C LEU A 66 9.03 0.85 -1.89
N SER A 67 7.71 0.83 -2.09
CA SER A 67 7.01 1.71 -3.02
C SER A 67 7.23 3.19 -2.68
N ALA A 68 7.17 3.55 -1.39
CA ALA A 68 7.42 4.90 -0.92
C ALA A 68 8.88 5.34 -1.18
N VAL A 69 9.86 4.47 -0.96
CA VAL A 69 11.27 4.76 -1.27
C VAL A 69 11.49 4.97 -2.76
N ILE A 70 10.99 4.06 -3.61
CA ILE A 70 11.11 4.17 -5.08
C ILE A 70 10.48 5.49 -5.57
N THR A 71 9.29 5.79 -5.09
CA THR A 71 8.57 7.02 -5.46
C THR A 71 9.27 8.26 -4.93
N GLY A 72 9.77 8.21 -3.69
CA GLY A 72 10.56 9.29 -3.08
C GLY A 72 11.85 9.59 -3.86
N VAL A 73 12.56 8.54 -4.32
CA VAL A 73 13.75 8.70 -5.17
C VAL A 73 13.37 9.26 -6.54
N GLY A 74 12.33 8.74 -7.18
CA GLY A 74 11.86 9.21 -8.48
C GLY A 74 11.46 10.68 -8.46
N THR A 75 10.72 11.11 -7.44
CA THR A 75 10.31 12.52 -7.26
C THR A 75 11.46 13.43 -6.88
N SER A 76 12.49 12.90 -6.22
CA SER A 76 13.74 13.61 -5.90
C SER A 76 14.75 13.62 -7.06
N ALA A 77 14.49 12.90 -8.15
CA ALA A 77 15.43 12.78 -9.27
C ALA A 77 15.89 14.13 -9.85
N PRO A 78 15.04 15.17 -10.02
CA PRO A 78 15.50 16.48 -10.50
C PRO A 78 16.52 17.14 -9.57
N LEU A 79 16.42 16.94 -8.26
CA LEU A 79 17.37 17.49 -7.28
C LEU A 79 18.68 16.71 -7.32
N ILE A 80 18.61 15.38 -7.37
CA ILE A 80 19.79 14.49 -7.41
C ILE A 80 20.59 14.73 -8.69
N THR A 81 19.92 14.72 -9.85
CA THR A 81 20.56 14.91 -11.16
C THR A 81 21.10 16.32 -11.35
N ARG A 82 20.50 17.34 -10.73
CA ARG A 82 21.01 18.72 -10.75
C ARG A 82 22.37 18.87 -10.05
N VAL A 83 22.68 18.03 -9.06
CA VAL A 83 23.97 18.06 -8.36
C VAL A 83 25.08 17.41 -9.20
N LEU A 84 24.73 16.43 -10.03
CA LEU A 84 25.68 15.66 -10.82
C LEU A 84 25.90 16.26 -12.22
N GLU A 85 24.82 16.62 -12.91
CA GLU A 85 24.82 17.15 -14.27
C GLU A 85 23.64 18.12 -14.48
N LYS A 86 22.75 17.80 -15.43
CA LYS A 86 21.56 18.58 -15.76
C LYS A 86 20.34 17.98 -15.07
N ALA A 87 19.56 18.84 -14.43
CA ALA A 87 18.30 18.46 -13.80
C ALA A 87 17.39 17.73 -14.80
N SER A 88 17.04 16.48 -14.47
CA SER A 88 16.17 15.63 -15.26
C SER A 88 15.17 14.91 -14.36
N LYS A 89 13.95 14.75 -14.87
CA LYS A 89 12.87 14.02 -14.19
C LYS A 89 12.73 12.63 -14.78
N VAL A 90 12.37 11.66 -13.94
CA VAL A 90 11.96 10.34 -14.41
C VAL A 90 10.63 10.43 -15.17
N SER A 91 10.42 9.53 -16.14
CA SER A 91 9.15 9.43 -16.87
C SER A 91 8.04 8.88 -15.97
N THR A 92 6.79 9.00 -16.41
CA THR A 92 5.65 8.36 -15.74
C THR A 92 5.75 6.84 -15.74
N ASP A 93 6.30 6.29 -16.83
CA ASP A 93 6.44 4.84 -17.03
C ASP A 93 7.35 4.21 -15.97
N PHE A 94 8.39 4.94 -15.53
CA PHE A 94 9.23 4.50 -14.41
C PHE A 94 8.40 4.14 -13.17
N TYR A 95 7.40 4.96 -12.80
CA TYR A 95 6.57 4.68 -11.63
C TYR A 95 5.64 3.50 -11.86
N VAL A 96 5.08 3.37 -13.07
CA VAL A 96 4.22 2.24 -13.44
C VAL A 96 5.02 0.95 -13.39
N ASP A 97 6.15 0.88 -14.09
CA ASP A 97 6.96 -0.33 -14.22
C ASP A 97 7.52 -0.80 -12.88
N THR A 98 7.94 0.14 -12.02
CA THR A 98 8.50 -0.20 -10.71
C THR A 98 7.44 -0.54 -9.67
N ASN A 99 6.27 0.13 -9.67
CA ASN A 99 5.23 -0.13 -8.69
C ASN A 99 4.24 -1.21 -9.11
N MET A 100 4.11 -1.54 -10.39
CA MET A 100 3.20 -2.59 -10.85
C MET A 100 3.44 -3.96 -10.18
N PRO A 101 4.68 -4.49 -10.08
CA PRO A 101 4.90 -5.74 -9.34
C PRO A 101 4.57 -5.61 -7.85
N LEU A 102 4.86 -4.46 -7.24
CA LEU A 102 4.54 -4.18 -5.83
C LEU A 102 3.02 -4.12 -5.61
N ALA A 103 2.28 -3.51 -6.53
CA ALA A 103 0.83 -3.44 -6.50
C ALA A 103 0.20 -4.83 -6.63
N LEU A 104 0.72 -5.69 -7.53
CA LEU A 104 0.28 -7.08 -7.64
C LEU A 104 0.50 -7.85 -6.33
N MET A 105 1.68 -7.72 -5.71
CA MET A 105 1.95 -8.33 -4.41
C MET A 105 1.00 -7.81 -3.32
N MET A 106 0.77 -6.50 -3.26
CA MET A 106 -0.14 -5.88 -2.29
C MET A 106 -1.57 -6.38 -2.43
N VAL A 107 -2.10 -6.41 -3.65
CA VAL A 107 -3.48 -6.86 -3.91
C VAL A 107 -3.62 -8.36 -3.62
N LEU A 108 -2.60 -9.15 -3.92
CA LEU A 108 -2.55 -10.55 -3.52
C LEU A 108 -2.64 -10.66 -1.99
N MET A 109 -1.80 -9.93 -1.24
CA MET A 109 -1.84 -9.93 0.23
C MET A 109 -3.19 -9.47 0.78
N LEU A 110 -3.79 -8.44 0.19
CA LEU A 110 -5.11 -7.93 0.58
C LEU A 110 -6.22 -8.98 0.40
N SER A 111 -6.02 -9.95 -0.51
CA SER A 111 -6.98 -11.03 -0.74
C SER A 111 -7.02 -12.06 0.38
N PHE A 112 -5.91 -12.33 1.08
CA PHE A 112 -5.85 -13.42 2.06
C PHE A 112 -5.48 -12.98 3.48
N VAL A 113 -4.63 -11.96 3.67
CA VAL A 113 -4.16 -11.52 4.99
C VAL A 113 -5.33 -11.13 5.93
N PRO A 114 -6.36 -10.39 5.48
CA PRO A 114 -7.50 -10.05 6.35
C PRO A 114 -8.27 -11.27 6.89
N LEU A 115 -8.19 -12.41 6.20
CA LEU A 115 -8.88 -13.65 6.57
C LEU A 115 -8.08 -14.54 7.52
N LEU A 116 -6.75 -14.34 7.60
CA LEU A 116 -5.90 -15.05 8.54
C LEU A 116 -6.23 -14.61 9.97
N ALA A 117 -6.15 -15.50 10.95
CA ALA A 117 -6.18 -15.20 12.37
C ALA A 117 -4.77 -14.83 12.88
N TRP A 118 -4.72 -14.21 14.06
CA TRP A 118 -3.47 -14.03 14.81
C TRP A 118 -2.91 -15.41 15.19
N GLY A 119 -1.61 -15.64 14.95
CA GLY A 119 -0.94 -16.92 15.16
C GLY A 119 -1.12 -17.94 14.02
N LYS A 120 -1.11 -19.24 14.35
CA LYS A 120 -1.12 -20.33 13.36
C LYS A 120 -2.47 -20.48 12.67
N ASN A 121 -2.48 -20.47 11.34
CA ASN A 121 -3.67 -20.66 10.53
C ASN A 121 -3.75 -22.06 9.91
N ASP A 122 -4.98 -22.50 9.65
CA ASP A 122 -5.29 -23.76 8.98
C ASP A 122 -5.60 -23.50 7.50
N PHE A 123 -4.71 -23.99 6.63
CA PHE A 123 -4.84 -23.82 5.18
C PHE A 123 -6.11 -24.47 4.63
N ALA A 124 -6.59 -25.59 5.18
CA ALA A 124 -7.79 -26.26 4.72
C ALA A 124 -9.06 -25.42 5.01
N LYS A 125 -9.06 -24.62 6.07
CA LYS A 125 -10.15 -23.68 6.35
C LYS A 125 -10.12 -22.49 5.40
N LEU A 126 -8.94 -22.01 5.03
CA LEU A 126 -8.77 -20.91 4.09
C LEU A 126 -9.12 -21.33 2.66
N SER A 127 -8.69 -22.52 2.21
CA SER A 127 -8.91 -23.03 0.85
C SER A 127 -10.39 -23.09 0.48
N ARG A 128 -11.27 -23.43 1.43
CA ARG A 128 -12.74 -23.41 1.23
C ARG A 128 -13.30 -22.02 0.93
N LYS A 129 -12.58 -20.95 1.29
CA LYS A 129 -12.99 -19.56 1.03
C LYS A 129 -12.50 -19.03 -0.32
N LEU A 130 -11.55 -19.71 -0.98
CA LEU A 130 -11.01 -19.29 -2.30
C LEU A 130 -12.10 -19.20 -3.37
N ILE A 131 -13.26 -19.84 -3.18
CA ILE A 131 -14.40 -19.65 -4.07
C ILE A 131 -14.81 -18.18 -4.20
N TRP A 132 -14.71 -17.39 -3.12
CA TRP A 132 -15.02 -15.96 -3.14
C TRP A 132 -13.96 -15.15 -3.89
N ALA A 133 -12.68 -15.55 -3.79
CA ALA A 133 -11.61 -14.99 -4.61
C ALA A 133 -11.84 -15.29 -6.10
N LEU A 134 -12.20 -16.53 -6.43
CA LEU A 134 -12.45 -16.96 -7.81
C LEU A 134 -13.62 -16.20 -8.43
N VAL A 135 -14.74 -16.08 -7.70
CA VAL A 135 -15.92 -15.33 -8.17
C VAL A 135 -15.56 -13.87 -8.41
N GLY A 136 -14.90 -13.22 -7.45
CA GLY A 136 -14.47 -11.83 -7.60
C GLY A 136 -13.51 -11.61 -8.78
N ALA A 137 -12.55 -12.52 -8.95
CA ALA A 137 -11.60 -12.53 -10.07
C ALA A 137 -12.29 -12.65 -11.43
N LEU A 138 -13.22 -13.59 -11.57
CA LEU A 138 -13.97 -13.81 -12.79
C LEU A 138 -14.86 -12.60 -13.13
N VAL A 139 -15.56 -12.05 -12.14
CA VAL A 139 -16.42 -10.86 -12.33
C VAL A 139 -15.58 -9.66 -12.75
N SER A 140 -14.48 -9.37 -12.05
CA SER A 140 -13.63 -8.23 -12.39
C SER A 140 -12.97 -8.42 -13.76
N GLY A 141 -12.44 -9.61 -14.07
CA GLY A 141 -11.85 -9.92 -15.36
C GLY A 141 -12.85 -9.79 -16.50
N ALA A 142 -14.09 -10.26 -16.33
CA ALA A 142 -15.16 -10.12 -17.32
C ALA A 142 -15.53 -8.65 -17.55
N ILE A 143 -15.66 -7.86 -16.48
CA ILE A 143 -15.93 -6.41 -16.58
C ILE A 143 -14.82 -5.70 -17.33
N THR A 144 -13.55 -6.01 -17.02
CA THR A 144 -12.40 -5.42 -17.69
C THR A 144 -12.39 -5.75 -19.18
N LEU A 145 -12.56 -7.02 -19.55
CA LEU A 145 -12.57 -7.43 -20.95
C LEU A 145 -13.78 -6.89 -21.72
N TYR A 146 -14.93 -6.73 -21.07
CA TYR A 146 -16.11 -6.10 -21.66
C TYR A 146 -15.86 -4.63 -22.06
N HIS A 147 -15.07 -3.89 -21.27
CA HIS A 147 -14.69 -2.50 -21.59
C HIS A 147 -13.49 -2.39 -22.56
N GLY A 148 -12.99 -3.53 -23.06
CA GLY A 148 -11.84 -3.61 -23.96
C GLY A 148 -10.57 -4.08 -23.26
N TYR A 149 -9.68 -4.71 -24.02
CA TYR A 149 -8.43 -5.29 -23.48
C TYR A 149 -7.40 -4.19 -23.16
N PRO A 150 -7.04 -3.98 -21.88
CA PRO A 150 -6.13 -2.91 -21.47
C PRO A 150 -4.64 -3.32 -21.51
N GLY A 151 -4.33 -4.54 -21.94
CA GLY A 151 -3.01 -5.15 -21.78
C GLY A 151 -2.93 -6.15 -20.63
N ILE A 152 -1.93 -7.03 -20.68
CA ILE A 152 -1.83 -8.17 -19.77
C ILE A 152 -1.64 -7.75 -18.31
N ALA A 153 -0.80 -6.75 -18.06
CA ALA A 153 -0.47 -6.33 -16.71
C ALA A 153 -1.68 -5.73 -15.98
N VAL A 154 -2.45 -4.87 -16.67
CA VAL A 154 -3.68 -4.27 -16.13
C VAL A 154 -4.78 -5.32 -15.97
N LEU A 155 -4.91 -6.26 -16.91
CA LEU A 155 -5.87 -7.37 -16.78
C LEU A 155 -5.55 -8.24 -15.57
N VAL A 156 -4.28 -8.61 -15.38
CA VAL A 156 -3.83 -9.40 -14.22
C VAL A 156 -4.09 -8.64 -12.92
N LEU A 157 -3.77 -7.34 -12.88
CA LEU A 157 -4.06 -6.50 -11.72
C LEU A 157 -5.56 -6.46 -11.39
N ALA A 158 -6.42 -6.29 -12.40
CA ALA A 158 -7.87 -6.29 -12.24
C ALA A 158 -8.38 -7.63 -11.70
N VAL A 159 -7.91 -8.75 -12.23
CA VAL A 159 -8.27 -10.10 -11.77
C VAL A 159 -7.90 -10.30 -10.30
N PHE A 160 -6.69 -9.92 -9.88
CA PHE A 160 -6.29 -9.99 -8.47
C PHE A 160 -7.08 -9.01 -7.59
N ALA A 161 -7.40 -7.81 -8.09
CA ALA A 161 -8.21 -6.83 -7.36
C ALA A 161 -9.62 -7.36 -7.12
N GLY A 162 -10.23 -7.98 -8.14
CA GLY A 162 -11.49 -8.69 -8.02
C GLY A 162 -11.44 -9.79 -6.97
N ALA A 163 -10.38 -10.60 -6.96
CA ALA A 163 -10.17 -11.62 -5.94
C ALA A 163 -10.12 -11.02 -4.53
N ALA A 164 -9.42 -9.90 -4.37
CA ALA A 164 -9.32 -9.18 -3.09
C ALA A 164 -10.69 -8.69 -2.62
N VAL A 165 -11.45 -8.05 -3.51
CA VAL A 165 -12.81 -7.57 -3.21
C VAL A 165 -13.72 -8.73 -2.82
N GLY A 166 -13.71 -9.84 -3.58
CA GLY A 166 -14.55 -11.01 -3.27
C GLY A 166 -14.27 -11.59 -1.87
N MET A 167 -12.99 -11.69 -1.50
CA MET A 167 -12.58 -12.20 -0.19
C MET A 167 -12.93 -11.25 0.96
N ASN A 168 -12.71 -9.95 0.76
CA ASN A 168 -13.06 -8.94 1.76
C ASN A 168 -14.59 -8.79 1.89
N LEU A 169 -15.35 -9.02 0.83
CA LEU A 169 -16.81 -8.99 0.86
C LEU A 169 -17.35 -10.15 1.69
N HIS A 170 -16.81 -11.35 1.49
CA HIS A 170 -17.13 -12.49 2.32
C HIS A 170 -16.83 -12.23 3.80
N LEU A 171 -15.66 -11.65 4.09
CA LEU A 171 -15.27 -11.27 5.45
C LEU A 171 -16.24 -10.23 6.04
N ALA A 172 -16.55 -9.17 5.30
CA ALA A 172 -17.46 -8.11 5.72
C ALA A 172 -18.85 -8.66 6.04
N ILE A 173 -19.45 -9.46 5.15
CA ILE A 173 -20.76 -10.10 5.38
C ILE A 173 -20.73 -10.97 6.63
N THR A 174 -19.66 -11.75 6.83
CA THR A 174 -19.52 -12.62 8.00
C THR A 174 -19.41 -11.84 9.31
N LEU A 175 -18.68 -10.72 9.31
CA LEU A 175 -18.51 -9.86 10.48
C LEU A 175 -19.78 -9.07 10.79
N ILE A 176 -20.44 -8.49 9.77
CA ILE A 176 -21.72 -7.76 9.92
C ILE A 176 -22.78 -8.65 10.56
N ARG A 177 -22.88 -9.91 10.12
CA ARG A 177 -23.83 -10.89 10.69
C ARG A 177 -23.55 -11.25 12.15
N LYS A 178 -22.32 -11.02 12.65
CA LYS A 178 -21.94 -11.30 14.04
C LYS A 178 -22.04 -10.05 14.92
N LYS A 179 -21.37 -8.96 14.54
CA LYS A 179 -21.36 -7.65 15.21
C LYS A 179 -20.96 -6.55 14.23
N PHE A 180 -21.87 -5.63 13.94
CA PHE A 180 -21.67 -4.50 13.02
C PHE A 180 -20.49 -3.58 13.42
N THR A 181 -20.22 -3.42 14.71
CA THR A 181 -19.10 -2.57 15.17
C THR A 181 -17.72 -3.13 14.80
N MET A 182 -17.61 -4.44 14.54
CA MET A 182 -16.36 -5.11 14.19
C MET A 182 -16.12 -5.19 12.67
N SER A 183 -17.09 -4.78 11.84
CA SER A 183 -16.99 -4.89 10.37
C SER A 183 -16.36 -3.68 9.67
N ALA A 184 -16.14 -2.58 10.37
CA ALA A 184 -15.62 -1.34 9.77
C ALA A 184 -14.29 -1.55 9.01
N GLY A 185 -13.36 -2.33 9.59
CA GLY A 185 -12.07 -2.63 8.91
C GLY A 185 -12.23 -3.45 7.64
N ALA A 186 -13.11 -4.46 7.64
CA ALA A 186 -13.36 -5.27 6.44
C ALA A 186 -14.07 -4.48 5.32
N ILE A 187 -14.93 -3.52 5.68
CA ILE A 187 -15.59 -2.63 4.73
C ILE A 187 -14.58 -1.65 4.10
N ALA A 188 -13.66 -1.09 4.89
CA ALA A 188 -12.62 -0.19 4.37
C ALA A 188 -11.74 -0.88 3.31
N HIS A 189 -11.48 -2.18 3.45
CA HIS A 189 -10.70 -2.96 2.49
C HIS A 189 -11.47 -3.41 1.23
N LEU A 190 -12.77 -3.12 1.13
CA LEU A 190 -13.53 -3.32 -0.12
C LEU A 190 -13.26 -2.24 -1.16
N GLY A 191 -12.55 -1.17 -0.81
CA GLY A 191 -12.36 -0.01 -1.68
C GLY A 191 -13.61 0.86 -1.80
N VAL A 192 -14.57 0.72 -0.87
CA VAL A 192 -15.67 1.67 -0.72
C VAL A 192 -15.17 2.82 0.16
N GLY A 193 -14.38 3.71 -0.43
CA GLY A 193 -13.76 4.86 0.22
C GLY A 193 -13.25 5.86 -0.81
#